data_AF-A0ABD2DRT0-F1
#
_entry.id   AF-A0ABD2DRT0-F1
#
_cell.length_a   1.000
_cell.length_b   1.000
_cell.length_c   1.000
_cell.angle_alpha   90.00
_cell.angle_beta   90.00
_cell.angle_gamma   90.00
#
_symmetry.space_group_name_H-M   'P 1'
#
loop_
_entity.id
_entity.type
_entity.pdbx_description
1 polymer ?
#
loop_
_entity_poly.entity_id
_entity_poly.type
_entity_poly.pdbx_seq_one_letter_code
_entity_poly.pdbx_strand_id
1 'polypeptide(L)'
;MLTQFAMGRLEEQLDKYDEWADRFEDLPLYFMTFHGQQSIRTVIDTMQHAVYVYDICHVVIDNLQFMMGHEQLSTDRIAAQDYIVGAFRKFATDSSCHVTLVIHPRKEDDDKELQTASIFGSAKASQEADNILILQDRKLVTGPGKRYLQVSKNRFDGDVGVFPLEFNKSSLTFSIPPKSKTRLKKIKDDNGLVAKKPSGKKGATPQNSETCSHQAPNPYQPDTSKPSR
;
A
#
# COMPACT_ATOMS: atom_id res chain seq x y z
N MET A 1 -0.06 -16.29 -1.40
CA MET A 1 -1.08 -15.59 -0.58
C MET A 1 -1.15 -16.14 0.84
N LEU A 2 -1.20 -17.45 1.06
CA LEU A 2 -1.26 -18.01 2.42
C LEU A 2 -0.13 -17.53 3.36
N THR A 3 1.14 -17.55 2.92
CA THR A 3 2.28 -17.00 3.67
C THR A 3 2.12 -15.51 4.03
N GLN A 4 1.54 -14.73 3.11
CA GLN A 4 1.31 -13.30 3.31
C GLN A 4 0.19 -13.07 4.32
N PHE A 5 -0.88 -13.88 4.25
CA PHE A 5 -1.99 -13.86 5.20
C PHE A 5 -1.55 -14.26 6.62
N ALA A 6 -0.72 -15.30 6.73
CA ALA A 6 -0.13 -15.75 7.99
C ALA A 6 0.91 -14.79 8.57
N MET A 7 1.34 -13.77 7.80
CA MET A 7 2.34 -12.77 8.20
C MET A 7 3.69 -13.39 8.63
N GLY A 8 4.03 -14.57 8.10
CA GLY A 8 5.25 -15.31 8.45
C GLY A 8 5.50 -16.48 7.52
N ARG A 9 6.73 -17.02 7.53
CA ARG A 9 7.13 -18.14 6.66
C ARG A 9 6.57 -19.45 7.21
N LEU A 10 5.44 -19.89 6.67
CA LEU A 10 4.84 -21.18 7.03
C LEU A 10 5.74 -22.39 6.70
N GLU A 11 6.65 -22.25 5.73
CA GLU A 11 7.70 -23.22 5.45
C GLU A 11 8.56 -23.55 6.69
N GLU A 12 8.71 -22.58 7.61
CA GLU A 12 9.46 -22.71 8.86
C GLU A 12 8.56 -23.08 10.06
N GLN A 13 7.23 -23.07 9.90
CA GLN A 13 6.21 -23.29 10.94
C GLN A 13 5.12 -24.23 10.42
N LEU A 14 5.52 -25.43 9.99
CA LEU A 14 4.61 -26.44 9.40
C LEU A 14 3.52 -26.89 10.39
N ASP A 15 3.80 -26.82 11.69
CA ASP A 15 2.86 -27.11 12.77
C ASP A 15 1.63 -26.19 12.78
N LYS A 16 1.75 -25.00 12.17
CA LYS A 16 0.65 -24.02 12.08
C LYS A 16 0.00 -23.99 10.71
N TYR A 17 0.44 -24.83 9.77
CA TYR A 17 -0.03 -24.77 8.39
C TYR A 17 -1.54 -24.97 8.31
N ASP A 18 -2.06 -26.03 8.94
CA ASP A 18 -3.49 -26.36 8.91
C ASP A 18 -4.33 -25.26 9.53
N GLU A 19 -3.90 -24.70 10.68
CA GLU A 19 -4.57 -23.56 11.34
C GLU A 19 -4.71 -22.36 10.39
N TRP A 20 -3.63 -22.00 9.68
CA TRP A 20 -3.66 -20.88 8.75
C TRP A 20 -4.41 -21.19 7.46
N ALA A 21 -4.38 -22.43 7.00
CA ALA A 21 -5.10 -22.88 5.82
C ALA A 21 -6.61 -22.78 6.05
N ASP A 22 -7.11 -23.31 7.17
CA ASP A 22 -8.53 -23.23 7.55
C ASP A 22 -9.01 -21.76 7.60
N ARG A 23 -8.22 -20.90 8.26
CA ARG A 23 -8.53 -19.46 8.34
C ARG A 23 -8.47 -18.74 7.00
N PHE A 24 -7.67 -19.23 6.06
CA PHE A 24 -7.58 -18.67 4.71
C PHE A 24 -8.75 -19.12 3.83
N GLU A 25 -9.24 -20.35 4.02
CA GLU A 25 -10.42 -20.89 3.34
C GLU A 25 -11.69 -20.11 3.69
N ASP A 26 -11.81 -19.64 4.93
CA ASP A 26 -12.93 -18.81 5.39
C ASP A 26 -13.00 -17.41 4.75
N LEU A 27 -11.96 -16.99 4.01
CA LEU A 27 -11.97 -15.68 3.36
C LEU A 27 -12.96 -15.68 2.19
N PRO A 28 -13.75 -14.60 2.00
CA PRO A 28 -14.64 -14.44 0.86
C PRO A 28 -13.84 -14.07 -0.41
N LEU A 29 -12.91 -14.94 -0.80
CA LEU A 29 -11.97 -14.75 -1.89
C LEU A 29 -12.20 -15.80 -2.96
N TYR A 30 -12.57 -15.34 -4.16
CA TYR A 30 -12.87 -16.20 -5.29
C TYR A 30 -11.87 -15.96 -6.41
N PHE A 31 -11.37 -17.05 -6.99
CA PHE A 31 -10.41 -17.00 -8.09
C PHE A 31 -11.07 -17.40 -9.40
N MET A 32 -10.86 -16.59 -10.44
CA MET A 32 -11.24 -16.95 -11.79
C MET A 32 -10.19 -17.91 -12.36
N THR A 33 -10.63 -19.01 -12.96
CA THR A 33 -9.75 -20.03 -13.59
C THR A 33 -9.46 -19.69 -15.06
N PHE A 34 -9.28 -18.41 -15.36
CA PHE A 34 -8.95 -17.94 -16.69
C PHE A 34 -7.47 -18.11 -16.97
N HIS A 35 -7.18 -18.82 -18.07
CA HIS A 35 -5.83 -19.07 -18.53
C HIS A 35 -5.69 -18.54 -19.96
N GLY A 36 -4.55 -17.90 -20.26
CA GLY A 36 -4.29 -17.34 -21.59
C GLY A 36 -5.18 -16.15 -21.95
N GLN A 37 -5.35 -15.92 -23.25
CA GLN A 37 -6.18 -14.82 -23.77
C GLN A 37 -7.66 -15.17 -23.58
N GLN A 38 -8.40 -14.29 -22.93
CA GLN A 38 -9.85 -14.42 -22.74
C GLN A 38 -10.57 -13.26 -23.41
N SER A 39 -11.72 -13.56 -24.02
CA SER A 39 -12.56 -12.51 -24.59
C SER A 39 -13.12 -11.64 -23.47
N ILE A 40 -13.14 -10.32 -23.69
CA ILE A 40 -13.71 -9.41 -22.69
C ILE A 40 -15.16 -9.72 -22.35
N ARG A 41 -15.96 -10.17 -23.33
CA ARG A 41 -17.35 -10.53 -23.08
C ARG A 41 -17.43 -11.63 -22.02
N THR A 42 -16.64 -12.69 -22.15
CA THR A 42 -16.56 -13.77 -21.16
C THR A 42 -16.14 -13.25 -19.78
N VAL A 43 -15.18 -12.31 -19.73
CA VAL A 43 -14.73 -11.71 -18.47
C VAL A 43 -15.86 -10.93 -17.80
N ILE A 44 -16.54 -10.05 -18.55
CA ILE A 44 -17.66 -9.25 -18.04
C ILE A 44 -18.84 -10.14 -17.60
N ASP A 45 -19.24 -11.12 -18.42
CA ASP A 45 -20.34 -12.04 -18.10
C ASP A 45 -20.03 -12.81 -16.80
N THR A 46 -18.76 -13.23 -16.61
CA THR A 46 -18.34 -13.92 -15.38
C THR A 46 -18.32 -12.98 -14.18
N MET A 47 -17.86 -11.74 -14.34
CA MET A 47 -17.92 -10.73 -13.29
C MET A 47 -19.36 -10.44 -12.87
N GLN A 48 -20.29 -10.31 -13.83
CA GLN A 48 -21.72 -10.10 -13.55
C GLN A 48 -22.33 -11.27 -12.81
N HIS A 49 -22.04 -12.50 -13.25
CA HIS A 49 -22.47 -13.70 -12.54
C HIS A 49 -21.91 -13.73 -11.12
N ALA A 50 -20.65 -13.37 -10.92
CA ALA A 50 -20.02 -13.38 -9.60
C ALA A 50 -20.66 -12.37 -8.64
N VAL A 51 -20.94 -11.15 -9.11
CA VAL A 51 -21.69 -10.15 -8.32
C VAL A 51 -23.09 -10.67 -7.99
N TYR A 52 -23.79 -11.27 -8.96
CA TYR A 52 -25.17 -11.72 -8.78
C TYR A 52 -25.31 -12.93 -7.83
N VAL A 53 -24.40 -13.90 -7.91
CA VAL A 53 -24.50 -15.17 -7.17
C VAL A 53 -23.77 -15.13 -5.82
N TYR A 54 -22.63 -14.45 -5.76
CA TYR A 54 -21.75 -14.47 -4.59
C TYR A 54 -21.63 -13.12 -3.88
N ASP A 55 -22.45 -12.13 -4.26
CA ASP A 55 -22.45 -10.78 -3.70
C ASP A 55 -21.05 -10.13 -3.71
N ILE A 56 -20.27 -10.37 -4.77
CA ILE A 56 -18.93 -9.80 -4.91
C ILE A 56 -19.01 -8.28 -5.02
N CYS A 57 -18.38 -7.59 -4.08
CA CYS A 57 -18.32 -6.13 -4.05
C CYS A 57 -17.03 -5.55 -4.68
N HIS A 58 -16.00 -6.38 -4.87
CA HIS A 58 -14.70 -5.94 -5.37
C HIS A 58 -14.07 -6.98 -6.31
N VAL A 59 -13.77 -6.56 -7.53
CA VAL A 59 -13.07 -7.37 -8.54
C VAL A 59 -11.68 -6.79 -8.79
N VAL A 60 -10.66 -7.65 -8.79
CA VAL A 60 -9.28 -7.30 -9.15
C VAL A 60 -8.91 -7.99 -10.46
N ILE A 61 -8.44 -7.22 -11.44
CA ILE A 61 -8.09 -7.69 -12.79
C ILE A 61 -6.60 -7.47 -13.01
N ASP A 62 -5.83 -8.56 -13.03
CA ASP A 62 -4.37 -8.58 -13.23
C ASP A 62 -4.00 -9.48 -14.43
N ASN A 63 -3.59 -8.94 -15.59
CA ASN A 63 -3.52 -7.53 -15.98
C ASN A 63 -4.28 -7.29 -17.29
N LEU A 64 -4.51 -6.01 -17.60
CA LEU A 64 -5.17 -5.58 -18.83
C LEU A 64 -4.49 -6.14 -20.10
N GLN A 65 -3.16 -6.25 -20.09
CA GLN A 65 -2.37 -6.69 -21.23
C GLN A 65 -2.63 -8.16 -21.61
N PHE A 66 -3.01 -9.03 -20.67
CA PHE A 66 -3.40 -10.42 -20.99
C PHE A 66 -4.65 -10.49 -21.86
N MET A 67 -5.58 -9.55 -21.70
CA MET A 67 -6.83 -9.51 -22.47
C MET A 67 -6.66 -8.98 -23.89
N MET A 68 -5.56 -8.28 -24.18
CA MET A 68 -5.35 -7.59 -25.46
C MET A 68 -4.65 -8.43 -26.54
N GLY A 69 -4.09 -9.58 -26.15
CA GLY A 69 -3.39 -10.50 -27.05
C GLY A 69 -2.13 -9.94 -27.72
N HIS A 70 -1.31 -10.83 -28.30
CA HIS A 70 -0.01 -10.45 -28.88
C HIS A 70 -0.04 -10.11 -30.38
N GLU A 71 -1.15 -10.32 -31.08
CA GLU A 71 -1.18 -10.30 -32.56
C GLU A 71 -1.91 -9.10 -33.20
N GLN A 72 -2.58 -8.23 -32.45
CA GLN A 72 -3.29 -7.10 -33.06
C GLN A 72 -2.33 -5.99 -33.52
N LEU A 73 -2.65 -5.31 -34.63
CA LEU A 73 -1.92 -4.11 -35.08
C LEU A 73 -1.99 -3.00 -34.00
N SER A 74 -0.98 -2.14 -33.95
CA SER A 74 -0.81 -1.15 -32.87
C SER A 74 -2.01 -0.21 -32.68
N THR A 75 -2.71 0.12 -33.77
CA THR A 75 -3.90 1.00 -33.74
C THR A 75 -5.11 0.28 -33.16
N ASP A 76 -5.31 -0.99 -33.54
CA ASP A 76 -6.42 -1.80 -33.03
C ASP A 76 -6.26 -2.09 -31.54
N ARG A 77 -5.01 -2.22 -31.05
CA ARG A 77 -4.73 -2.39 -29.62
C ARG A 77 -5.20 -1.20 -28.77
N ILE A 78 -4.97 0.03 -29.23
CA ILE A 78 -5.37 1.21 -28.46
C ILE A 78 -6.92 1.28 -28.39
N ALA A 79 -7.59 1.07 -29.52
CA ALA A 79 -9.05 1.04 -29.56
C ALA A 79 -9.64 -0.11 -28.72
N ALA A 80 -9.03 -1.30 -28.79
CA ALA A 80 -9.43 -2.44 -27.97
C ALA A 80 -9.25 -2.15 -26.48
N GLN A 81 -8.14 -1.52 -26.09
CA GLN A 81 -7.90 -1.10 -24.71
C GLN A 81 -8.96 -0.12 -24.22
N ASP A 82 -9.28 0.89 -25.02
CA ASP A 82 -10.29 1.89 -24.69
C ASP A 82 -11.67 1.27 -24.52
N TYR A 83 -12.01 0.31 -25.38
CA TYR A 83 -13.22 -0.49 -25.25
C TYR A 83 -13.23 -1.29 -23.95
N ILE A 84 -12.12 -1.96 -23.62
CA ILE A 84 -12.01 -2.76 -22.39
C ILE A 84 -12.19 -1.89 -21.14
N VAL A 85 -11.48 -0.76 -21.06
CA VAL A 85 -11.60 0.20 -19.96
C VAL A 85 -13.02 0.72 -19.85
N GLY A 86 -13.65 1.09 -20.97
CA GLY A 86 -15.03 1.57 -21.00
C GLY A 86 -16.03 0.52 -20.49
N ALA A 87 -15.85 -0.74 -20.87
CA ALA A 87 -16.68 -1.84 -20.40
C ALA A 87 -16.54 -2.08 -18.88
N PHE A 88 -15.31 -2.03 -18.34
CA PHE A 88 -15.10 -2.12 -16.89
C PHE A 88 -15.69 -0.94 -16.13
N ARG A 89 -15.56 0.28 -16.65
CA ARG A 89 -16.21 1.46 -16.06
C ARG A 89 -17.72 1.32 -16.02
N LYS A 90 -18.32 0.86 -17.12
CA LYS A 90 -19.76 0.60 -17.21
C LYS A 90 -20.17 -0.46 -16.20
N PHE A 91 -19.48 -1.59 -16.15
CA PHE A 91 -19.73 -2.64 -15.17
C PHE A 91 -19.66 -2.14 -13.72
N ALA A 92 -18.61 -1.40 -13.37
CA ALA A 92 -18.44 -0.87 -12.01
C ALA A 92 -19.62 0.02 -11.60
N THR A 93 -20.13 0.82 -12.55
CA THR A 93 -21.27 1.72 -12.34
C THR A 93 -22.59 0.95 -12.24
N ASP A 94 -22.86 0.06 -13.19
CA ASP A 94 -24.13 -0.67 -13.28
C ASP A 94 -24.29 -1.67 -12.12
N SER A 95 -23.20 -2.33 -11.72
CA SER A 95 -23.20 -3.36 -10.69
C SER A 95 -22.91 -2.82 -9.29
N SER A 96 -22.62 -1.51 -9.14
CA SER A 96 -22.11 -0.90 -7.90
C SER A 96 -20.94 -1.69 -7.28
N CYS A 97 -20.05 -2.21 -8.12
CA CYS A 97 -18.91 -3.04 -7.74
C CYS A 97 -17.61 -2.26 -7.91
N HIS A 98 -16.73 -2.32 -6.90
CA HIS A 98 -15.40 -1.75 -7.01
C HIS A 98 -14.55 -2.59 -7.98
N VAL A 99 -13.84 -1.93 -8.89
CA VAL A 99 -12.94 -2.61 -9.85
C VAL A 99 -11.54 -2.04 -9.71
N THR A 100 -10.57 -2.92 -9.44
CA THR A 100 -9.15 -2.60 -9.50
C THR A 100 -8.55 -3.22 -10.75
N LEU A 101 -7.96 -2.38 -11.61
CA LEU A 101 -7.36 -2.79 -12.86
C LEU A 101 -5.85 -2.56 -12.81
N VAL A 102 -5.06 -3.61 -13.04
CA VAL A 102 -3.60 -3.52 -13.16
C VAL A 102 -3.24 -3.24 -14.62
N ILE A 103 -2.48 -2.17 -14.85
CA ILE A 103 -2.00 -1.77 -16.17
C ILE A 103 -0.49 -1.58 -16.09
N HIS A 104 0.26 -2.29 -16.91
CA HIS A 104 1.69 -2.02 -17.08
C HIS A 104 1.94 -0.64 -17.70
N PRO A 105 2.98 0.09 -17.25
CA PRO A 105 3.37 1.34 -17.87
C PRO A 105 3.94 1.12 -19.28
N ARG A 106 4.01 2.20 -20.05
CA ARG A 106 4.85 2.28 -21.25
C ARG A 106 6.32 2.12 -20.83
N LYS A 107 7.17 1.73 -21.79
CA LYS A 107 8.61 1.78 -21.58
C LYS A 107 9.01 3.24 -21.37
N GLU A 108 9.53 3.54 -20.21
CA GLU A 108 10.13 4.81 -19.83
C GLU A 108 11.62 4.58 -19.56
N ASP A 109 12.40 5.66 -19.53
CA ASP A 109 13.80 5.57 -19.10
C ASP A 109 13.86 5.16 -17.62
N ASP A 110 14.80 4.28 -17.28
CA ASP A 110 14.97 3.73 -15.92
C ASP A 110 15.12 4.79 -14.81
N ASP A 111 15.58 5.99 -15.17
CA ASP A 111 15.84 7.10 -14.24
C ASP A 111 14.64 8.05 -14.09
N LYS A 112 13.56 7.84 -14.85
CA LYS A 112 12.36 8.68 -14.81
C LYS A 112 11.28 8.05 -13.94
N GLU A 113 10.73 8.84 -13.04
CA GLU A 113 9.56 8.44 -12.25
C GLU A 113 8.33 8.34 -13.16
N LEU A 114 7.53 7.29 -12.97
CA LEU A 114 6.31 7.07 -13.74
C LEU A 114 5.32 8.20 -13.46
N GLN A 115 4.64 8.67 -14.51
CA GLN A 115 3.56 9.65 -14.37
C GLN A 115 2.24 9.05 -14.85
N THR A 116 1.13 9.77 -14.64
CA THR A 116 -0.17 9.35 -15.22
C THR A 116 -0.10 9.19 -16.75
N ALA A 117 0.78 9.95 -17.41
CA ALA A 117 1.03 9.82 -18.85
C ALA A 117 1.83 8.55 -19.23
N SER A 118 2.52 7.92 -18.27
CA SER A 118 3.26 6.68 -18.47
C SER A 118 2.37 5.45 -18.51
N ILE A 119 1.06 5.57 -18.30
CA ILE A 119 0.10 4.48 -18.47
C ILE A 119 0.10 4.05 -19.94
N PHE A 120 0.27 2.75 -20.20
CA PHE A 120 0.18 2.20 -21.55
C PHE A 120 -1.23 2.34 -22.11
N GLY A 121 -1.37 2.67 -23.39
CA GLY A 121 -2.67 2.93 -24.04
C GLY A 121 -3.05 4.40 -24.12
N SER A 122 -4.27 4.70 -24.55
CA SER A 122 -4.74 6.08 -24.65
C SER A 122 -4.93 6.71 -23.25
N ALA A 123 -5.32 7.99 -23.22
CA ALA A 123 -5.72 8.67 -21.99
C ALA A 123 -7.03 8.13 -21.38
N LYS A 124 -7.75 7.21 -22.04
CA LYS A 124 -9.04 6.68 -21.57
C LYS A 124 -8.94 6.06 -20.18
N ALA A 125 -7.90 5.27 -19.92
CA ALA A 125 -7.68 4.64 -18.61
C ALA A 125 -7.59 5.68 -17.48
N SER A 126 -6.77 6.73 -17.68
CA SER A 126 -6.58 7.76 -16.66
C SER A 126 -7.79 8.70 -16.51
N GLN A 127 -8.57 8.89 -17.58
CA GLN A 127 -9.80 9.67 -17.54
C GLN A 127 -10.93 8.93 -16.80
N GLU A 128 -11.15 7.66 -17.12
CA GLU A 128 -12.24 6.84 -16.57
C GLU A 128 -11.97 6.36 -15.14
N ALA A 129 -10.72 6.21 -14.72
CA ALA A 129 -10.40 5.78 -13.36
C ALA A 129 -10.78 6.85 -12.32
N ASP A 130 -11.41 6.45 -11.21
CA ASP A 130 -11.68 7.36 -10.10
C ASP A 130 -10.41 7.59 -9.26
N ASN A 131 -9.60 6.55 -9.09
CA ASN A 131 -8.31 6.61 -8.40
C ASN A 131 -7.19 6.08 -9.30
N ILE A 132 -6.02 6.70 -9.23
CA ILE A 132 -4.81 6.21 -9.90
C ILE A 132 -3.72 6.07 -8.85
N LEU A 133 -3.24 4.84 -8.71
CA LEU A 133 -2.16 4.45 -7.82
C LEU A 133 -0.97 3.99 -8.68
N ILE A 134 0.20 4.58 -8.45
CA ILE A 134 1.43 4.25 -9.16
C ILE A 134 2.42 3.66 -8.16
N LEU A 135 2.83 2.42 -8.38
CA LEU A 135 3.92 1.81 -7.64
C LEU A 135 5.25 2.27 -8.24
N GLN A 136 5.97 3.11 -7.50
CA GLN A 136 7.26 3.66 -7.92
C GLN A 136 8.40 2.84 -7.32
N ASP A 137 9.46 2.63 -8.10
CA ASP A 137 10.73 2.07 -7.63
C ASP A 137 11.86 3.05 -7.98
N ARG A 138 12.23 3.89 -7.00
CA ARG A 138 13.31 4.86 -7.20
C ARG A 138 14.64 4.20 -6.86
N LYS A 139 15.41 3.87 -7.90
CA LYS A 139 16.80 3.41 -7.75
C LYS A 139 17.62 4.54 -7.10
N LEU A 140 18.32 4.22 -6.00
CA LEU A 140 19.26 5.15 -5.37
C LEU A 140 20.68 4.77 -5.77
N VAL A 141 21.51 5.77 -6.07
CA VAL A 141 22.93 5.57 -6.44
C VAL A 141 23.71 4.85 -5.32
N THR A 142 23.26 4.99 -4.06
CA THR A 142 23.97 4.51 -2.87
C THR A 142 23.13 3.61 -1.96
N GLY A 143 22.33 2.70 -2.53
CA GLY A 143 21.63 1.69 -1.72
C GLY A 143 20.47 0.99 -2.41
N PRO A 144 19.76 0.08 -1.70
CA PRO A 144 18.53 -0.50 -2.20
C PRO A 144 17.52 0.61 -2.51
N GLY A 145 16.89 0.53 -3.69
CA GLY A 145 15.91 1.52 -4.16
C GLY A 145 14.77 1.75 -3.17
N LYS A 146 14.17 2.94 -3.22
CA LYS A 146 13.01 3.28 -2.40
C LYS A 146 11.74 3.00 -3.19
N ARG A 147 10.95 2.04 -2.70
CA ARG A 147 9.62 1.76 -3.22
C ARG A 147 8.58 2.58 -2.48
N TYR A 148 7.61 3.11 -3.21
CA TYR A 148 6.50 3.85 -2.63
C TYR A 148 5.27 3.77 -3.53
N LEU A 149 4.09 3.83 -2.92
CA LEU A 149 2.82 3.94 -3.64
C LEU A 149 2.43 5.42 -3.73
N GLN A 150 2.28 5.93 -4.93
CA GLN A 150 1.85 7.29 -5.19
C GLN A 150 0.38 7.32 -5.59
N VAL A 151 -0.43 8.13 -4.90
CA VAL A 151 -1.78 8.50 -5.36
C VAL A 151 -1.63 9.67 -6.32
N SER A 152 -1.78 9.42 -7.62
CA SER A 152 -1.68 10.47 -8.64
C SER A 152 -3.05 11.06 -9.03
N LYS A 153 -4.14 10.36 -8.71
CA LYS A 153 -5.50 10.83 -8.89
C LYS A 153 -6.39 10.27 -7.78
N ASN A 154 -7.25 11.12 -7.26
CA ASN A 154 -8.35 10.78 -6.35
C ASN A 154 -9.54 11.66 -6.72
N ARG A 155 -10.62 11.06 -7.22
CA ARG A 155 -11.80 11.81 -7.68
C ARG A 155 -12.74 12.23 -6.56
N PHE A 156 -12.64 11.61 -5.38
CA PHE A 156 -13.60 11.84 -4.29
C PHE A 156 -13.44 13.24 -3.68
N ASP A 157 -12.23 13.57 -3.22
CA ASP A 157 -11.90 14.84 -2.58
C ASP A 157 -10.68 15.56 -3.19
N GLY A 158 -9.94 14.89 -4.06
CA GLY A 158 -8.76 15.45 -4.73
C GLY A 158 -7.45 15.25 -3.98
N ASP A 159 -7.45 14.66 -2.79
CA ASP A 159 -6.23 14.48 -2.00
C ASP A 159 -5.29 13.46 -2.65
N VAL A 160 -4.03 13.87 -2.79
CA VAL A 160 -2.93 13.10 -3.38
C VAL A 160 -1.77 12.96 -2.40
N GLY A 161 -0.93 11.95 -2.59
CA GLY A 161 0.17 11.70 -1.66
C GLY A 161 1.02 10.50 -2.01
N VAL A 162 1.99 10.21 -1.13
CA VAL A 162 2.90 9.09 -1.28
C VAL A 162 2.98 8.27 0.02
N PHE A 163 2.95 6.95 -0.13
CA PHE A 163 3.12 5.99 0.95
C PHE A 163 4.43 5.24 0.76
N PRO A 164 5.44 5.44 1.61
CA PRO A 164 6.67 4.66 1.54
C PRO A 164 6.36 3.18 1.82
N LEU A 165 6.97 2.29 1.05
CA LEU A 165 6.79 0.85 1.16
C LEU A 165 8.13 0.16 1.50
N GLU A 166 8.13 -0.63 2.57
CA GLU A 166 9.23 -1.49 2.95
C GLU A 166 8.83 -2.96 2.74
N PHE A 167 9.68 -3.72 2.06
CA PHE A 167 9.45 -5.15 1.83
C PHE A 167 9.91 -5.97 3.02
N ASN A 168 8.99 -6.66 3.67
CA ASN A 168 9.33 -7.63 4.68
C ASN A 168 9.54 -9.01 4.03
N LYS A 169 10.79 -9.49 4.07
CA LYS A 169 11.18 -10.81 3.53
C LYS A 169 10.57 -11.98 4.30
N SER A 170 10.21 -11.82 5.58
CA SER A 170 9.65 -12.91 6.38
C SER A 170 8.18 -13.18 6.03
N SER A 171 7.40 -12.14 5.74
CA SER A 171 5.97 -12.26 5.40
C SER A 171 5.70 -12.16 3.91
N LEU A 172 6.70 -11.76 3.10
CA LEU A 172 6.55 -11.45 1.68
C LEU A 172 5.50 -10.35 1.41
N THR A 173 5.43 -9.37 2.31
CA THR A 173 4.49 -8.24 2.24
C THR A 173 5.21 -6.90 2.15
N PHE A 174 4.55 -5.91 1.59
CA PHE A 174 4.93 -4.50 1.72
C PHE A 174 4.15 -3.86 2.87
N SER A 175 4.81 -3.00 3.62
CA SER A 175 4.17 -2.23 4.70
C SER A 175 4.78 -0.84 4.82
N ILE A 176 4.09 0.05 5.53
CA ILE A 176 4.62 1.37 5.84
C ILE A 176 5.77 1.20 6.84
N PRO A 177 6.97 1.75 6.55
CA PRO A 177 8.10 1.65 7.48
C PRO A 177 7.73 2.26 8.83
N PRO A 178 8.08 1.60 9.95
CA PRO A 178 7.80 2.12 11.27
C PRO A 178 8.46 3.49 11.47
N LYS A 179 7.71 4.47 12.01
CA LYS A 179 8.25 5.79 12.33
C LYS A 179 9.38 5.63 13.35
N SER A 180 10.63 5.76 12.92
CA SER A 180 11.76 5.80 13.84
C SER A 180 11.62 7.06 14.70
N LYS A 181 11.45 6.88 16.02
CA LYS A 181 11.51 8.01 16.96
C LYS A 181 12.86 8.69 16.77
N THR A 182 12.84 9.96 16.36
CA THR A 182 14.02 10.77 16.13
C THR A 182 14.94 10.69 17.35
N ARG A 183 16.12 10.06 17.21
CA ARG A 183 17.19 10.21 18.20
C ARG A 183 17.54 11.69 18.23
N LEU A 184 17.08 12.40 19.27
CA LEU A 184 17.56 13.74 19.60
C LEU A 184 19.09 13.70 19.56
N LYS A 185 19.67 14.43 18.60
CA LYS A 185 21.12 14.66 18.57
C LYS A 185 21.48 15.38 19.86
N LYS A 186 22.23 14.72 20.75
CA LYS A 186 22.95 15.41 21.83
C LYS A 186 23.84 16.46 21.16
N ILE A 187 23.48 17.72 21.30
CA ILE A 187 24.39 18.84 21.06
C ILE A 187 25.52 18.65 22.08
N LYS A 188 26.73 18.49 21.56
CA LYS A 188 27.96 18.46 22.34
C LYS A 188 28.24 19.91 22.73
N ASP A 189 27.98 20.26 23.98
CA ASP A 189 28.39 21.55 24.53
C ASP A 189 29.91 21.68 24.39
N ASP A 190 30.31 22.64 23.56
CA ASP A 190 31.68 23.10 23.45
C ASP A 190 31.83 24.29 24.40
N ASN A 191 32.41 24.06 25.58
CA ASN A 191 32.78 25.12 26.50
C ASN A 191 34.15 24.80 27.09
N GLY A 192 35.19 25.01 26.26
CA GLY A 192 36.58 25.05 26.69
C GLY A 192 36.98 26.47 27.11
N LEU A 193 36.82 26.81 28.38
CA LEU A 193 37.51 27.95 29.00
C LEU A 193 38.49 27.43 30.06
N VAL A 194 39.77 27.62 29.75
CA VAL A 194 40.92 27.28 30.58
C VAL A 194 41.15 28.40 31.60
N ALA A 195 41.06 28.09 32.90
CA ALA A 195 41.71 28.89 33.94
C ALA A 195 42.15 28.02 35.13
N LYS A 196 43.45 28.09 35.42
CA LYS A 196 44.19 27.38 36.49
C LYS A 196 43.88 27.95 37.88
N LYS A 197 43.62 27.08 38.87
CA LYS A 197 44.45 26.76 40.07
C LYS A 197 43.56 26.27 41.24
N PRO A 198 44.03 25.29 42.05
CA PRO A 198 43.26 24.71 43.14
C PRO A 198 43.62 25.32 44.50
N SER A 199 42.67 25.38 45.43
CA SER A 199 42.91 25.14 46.86
C SER A 199 41.61 25.14 47.66
N GLY A 200 41.51 24.22 48.64
CA GLY A 200 40.77 24.51 49.87
C GLY A 200 39.52 23.67 50.20
N LYS A 201 39.73 22.47 50.75
CA LYS A 201 39.16 21.92 51.99
C LYS A 201 37.64 21.99 52.30
N LYS A 202 37.15 20.79 52.67
CA LYS A 202 36.11 20.46 53.69
C LYS A 202 34.67 20.90 53.33
N GLY A 203 33.63 20.10 53.48
CA GLY A 203 33.39 18.80 54.10
C GLY A 203 31.87 18.60 54.20
N ALA A 204 31.46 17.43 54.72
CA ALA A 204 30.12 17.11 55.23
C ALA A 204 28.97 16.86 54.21
N THR A 205 28.73 15.58 53.97
CA THR A 205 27.41 14.90 53.90
C THR A 205 26.58 15.13 55.20
N PRO A 206 25.32 14.65 55.37
CA PRO A 206 24.45 13.84 54.49
C PRO A 206 22.92 14.21 54.57
N GLN A 207 22.09 13.29 54.05
CA GLN A 207 20.69 12.93 54.43
C GLN A 207 19.59 13.53 53.56
N ASN A 208 18.88 12.73 52.75
CA ASN A 208 17.89 11.65 53.04
C ASN A 208 16.49 12.19 53.37
N SER A 209 15.52 11.88 52.50
CA SER A 209 14.16 11.37 52.79
C SER A 209 13.41 11.31 51.45
N GLU A 210 13.12 10.11 50.93
CA GLU A 210 11.89 9.31 51.17
C GLU A 210 10.70 9.82 50.32
N THR A 211 10.35 9.07 49.26
CA THR A 211 9.12 8.24 49.08
C THR A 211 7.84 9.11 48.93
N CYS A 212 6.86 8.85 48.06
CA CYS A 212 6.38 7.63 47.41
C CYS A 212 5.49 7.98 46.20
N SER A 213 5.41 7.04 45.25
CA SER A 213 4.31 6.68 44.32
C SER A 213 3.05 7.57 44.15
N HIS A 214 2.61 7.80 42.90
CA HIS A 214 1.52 7.05 42.26
C HIS A 214 1.15 7.59 40.86
N GLN A 215 1.18 6.65 39.91
CA GLN A 215 0.34 6.42 38.71
C GLN A 215 -0.20 7.57 37.83
N ALA A 216 0.07 7.40 36.53
CA ALA A 216 -0.40 8.17 35.39
C ALA A 216 -1.85 7.82 34.97
N PRO A 217 -2.62 8.78 34.39
CA PRO A 217 -3.96 8.52 33.88
C PRO A 217 -3.99 8.04 32.42
N ASN A 218 -4.91 7.11 32.15
CA ASN A 218 -5.16 6.46 30.86
C ASN A 218 -6.24 7.24 30.06
N PRO A 219 -6.06 7.58 28.77
CA PRO A 219 -6.98 8.43 28.03
C PRO A 219 -7.91 7.62 27.10
N TYR A 220 -9.06 7.18 27.63
CA TYR A 220 -10.18 6.72 26.80
C TYR A 220 -11.50 7.03 27.52
N GLN A 221 -12.12 8.17 27.19
CA GLN A 221 -13.57 8.35 27.30
C GLN A 221 -14.08 9.18 26.11
N PRO A 222 -15.20 8.79 25.48
CA PRO A 222 -15.80 9.53 24.38
C PRO A 222 -16.65 10.71 24.88
N ASP A 223 -16.42 11.88 24.30
CA ASP A 223 -17.10 13.15 24.58
C ASP A 223 -18.51 13.15 23.96
N THR A 224 -19.54 13.16 24.80
CA THR A 224 -20.95 13.22 24.39
C THR A 224 -21.44 14.66 24.47
N SER A 225 -21.01 15.48 23.52
CA SER A 225 -21.51 16.85 23.42
C SER A 225 -21.59 17.33 21.97
N LYS A 226 -22.68 17.01 21.28
CA LYS A 226 -23.32 17.90 20.27
C LYS A 226 -24.69 17.36 19.81
N PRO A 227 -25.71 18.23 19.65
CA PRO A 227 -27.04 17.84 19.18
C PRO A 227 -27.09 17.78 17.65
N SER A 228 -27.89 16.83 17.15
CA SER A 228 -28.22 16.65 15.74
C SER A 228 -29.17 17.73 15.22
N ARG A 229 -28.87 18.21 14.01
CA ARG A 229 -29.81 18.86 13.09
C ARG A 229 -29.57 18.29 11.70
#